data_AF-A0A1R2C9C4-F1
#
_entry.id   AF-A0A1R2C9C4-F1
#
_cell.length_a   1.000
_cell.length_b   1.000
_cell.length_c   1.000
_cell.angle_alpha   90.00
_cell.angle_beta   90.00
_cell.angle_gamma   90.00
#
_symmetry.space_group_name_H-M   'P 1'
#
loop_
_entity.id
_entity.type
_entity.pdbx_description
1 polymer ?
#
loop_
_entity_poly.entity_id
_entity_poly.type
_entity_poly.pdbx_seq_one_letter_code
_entity_poly.pdbx_strand_id
1 'polypeptide(L)'
;MQSSNTFKKPLLPLLRSTSNSKFSLLSSQTRKKHPYSHNSSDEEKQSVERLSDWEKKDAQLEIMHSIDEATLKLNKRITGQDIVEELKIKRKYKNILPSIQSSRVISLVDTARLRRIKKENEQVFKERCRYFRLFEEDLMNSGSELQEKLDKVKYERSILREQSCLIRKKMIQAIEDYESAKETLLDFESKQGIKSQFELSTWNRDRMKLKKKLEDKEQEKIQVTEEVENDIKKINDDLEKLDAQCKKLKKKIELVRVAQTKHFFELLKEGKDTKNEGLQWIVIMLWKLGETVSYADFPEFLDEDAIHCILFLSQKTLEAEEIVQKIVNPAKKTNSTHKFFDKKINIKKRIKDLIQNIKAQRPEYNYDRKSRAVSIKWIPYDLYNEQENNISSMMEVNKYENYVTKINEMIRATKNSEIQRLAFESNLHGYEAKYNASLKELVNAIVGVENCEKHLHLILKQQQRHFNLLQASGFGKAN
;
A
#
# COMPACT_ATOMS: atom_id res chain seq x y z
N MET A 1 -61.95 21.06 2.09
CA MET A 1 -61.49 21.22 0.69
C MET A 1 -60.05 20.73 0.57
N GLN A 2 -59.90 19.58 -0.12
CA GLN A 2 -58.84 19.23 -1.09
C GLN A 2 -57.35 19.26 -0.66
N SER A 3 -56.50 18.30 -1.00
CA SER A 3 -56.62 16.95 -1.56
C SER A 3 -55.23 16.30 -1.52
N SER A 4 -55.23 15.00 -1.29
CA SER A 4 -54.15 14.02 -1.42
C SER A 4 -53.32 14.10 -2.71
N ASN A 5 -52.05 13.66 -2.65
CA ASN A 5 -51.51 12.80 -3.70
C ASN A 5 -50.38 11.87 -3.17
N THR A 6 -50.79 10.65 -2.86
CA THR A 6 -49.96 9.46 -2.67
C THR A 6 -49.78 8.75 -4.01
N PHE A 7 -48.56 8.51 -4.47
CA PHE A 7 -48.31 7.65 -5.62
C PHE A 7 -48.08 6.19 -5.19
N LYS A 8 -48.91 5.31 -5.75
CA LYS A 8 -48.90 3.86 -5.63
C LYS A 8 -47.95 3.22 -6.65
N LYS A 9 -47.54 1.99 -6.28
CA LYS A 9 -46.69 0.97 -6.93
C LYS A 9 -46.96 0.70 -8.42
N PRO A 10 -46.12 -0.14 -9.05
CA PRO A 10 -46.63 -1.47 -9.39
C PRO A 10 -45.73 -2.63 -8.93
N LEU A 11 -46.41 -3.74 -8.63
CA LEU A 11 -45.88 -5.03 -8.20
C LEU A 11 -45.92 -6.02 -9.38
N LEU A 12 -44.88 -6.87 -9.43
CA LEU A 12 -44.85 -8.29 -9.85
C LEU A 12 -44.83 -8.61 -11.37
N PRO A 13 -44.14 -9.69 -11.84
CA PRO A 13 -44.38 -11.06 -11.37
C PRO A 13 -43.19 -12.04 -11.19
N LEU A 14 -43.50 -13.08 -10.39
CA LEU A 14 -43.10 -14.49 -10.47
C LEU A 14 -41.62 -14.86 -10.72
N LEU A 15 -40.99 -15.52 -9.72
CA LEU A 15 -40.41 -16.85 -9.92
C LEU A 15 -40.65 -17.70 -8.66
N ARG A 16 -41.53 -18.69 -8.79
CA ARG A 16 -41.66 -19.85 -7.90
C ARG A 16 -40.52 -20.81 -8.22
N SER A 17 -39.72 -21.20 -7.23
CA SER A 17 -38.93 -22.43 -7.27
C SER A 17 -39.34 -23.32 -6.10
N THR A 18 -40.39 -24.10 -6.33
CA THR A 18 -40.67 -25.32 -5.58
C THR A 18 -40.11 -26.50 -6.37
N SER A 19 -39.00 -27.06 -5.92
CA SER A 19 -38.72 -28.48 -6.11
C SER A 19 -38.09 -29.02 -4.83
N ASN A 20 -38.97 -29.63 -4.04
CA ASN A 20 -38.60 -30.66 -3.09
C ASN A 20 -37.84 -31.77 -3.82
N SER A 21 -36.64 -32.11 -3.35
CA SER A 21 -36.21 -33.51 -3.38
C SER A 21 -35.50 -33.84 -2.06
N LYS A 22 -36.29 -34.47 -1.20
CA LYS A 22 -35.84 -35.19 -0.01
C LYS A 22 -34.96 -36.35 -0.47
N PHE A 23 -33.64 -36.23 -0.36
CA PHE A 23 -32.79 -37.42 -0.31
C PHE A 23 -32.77 -37.92 1.14
N SER A 24 -33.75 -38.78 1.41
CA SER A 24 -33.82 -39.58 2.62
C SER A 24 -32.90 -40.78 2.48
N LEU A 25 -32.18 -41.04 3.57
CA LEU A 25 -31.38 -42.22 3.83
C LEU A 25 -32.20 -43.49 3.58
N LEU A 26 -31.64 -44.43 2.81
CA LEU A 26 -31.95 -45.84 2.97
C LEU A 26 -30.65 -46.63 2.89
N SER A 27 -30.25 -47.06 4.07
CA SER A 27 -29.26 -48.08 4.36
C SER A 27 -29.44 -49.33 3.49
N SER A 28 -28.41 -49.71 2.75
CA SER A 28 -28.17 -51.10 2.38
C SER A 28 -26.72 -51.42 2.73
N GLN A 29 -26.53 -51.84 3.98
CA GLN A 29 -25.31 -52.51 4.43
C GLN A 29 -25.15 -53.82 3.66
N THR A 30 -24.39 -53.79 2.59
CA THR A 30 -23.76 -55.01 2.06
C THR A 30 -22.43 -55.17 2.79
N ARG A 31 -22.41 -56.09 3.77
CA ARG A 31 -21.20 -56.56 4.44
C ARG A 31 -20.30 -57.24 3.40
N LYS A 32 -19.42 -56.47 2.76
CA LYS A 32 -18.24 -57.02 2.08
C LYS A 32 -17.20 -57.34 3.15
N LYS A 33 -16.95 -58.63 3.35
CA LYS A 33 -15.81 -59.14 4.12
C LYS A 33 -14.53 -58.64 3.45
N HIS A 34 -13.87 -57.65 4.06
CA HIS A 34 -12.50 -57.31 3.70
C HIS A 34 -11.55 -58.29 4.40
N PRO A 35 -10.64 -58.95 3.65
CA PRO A 35 -9.58 -59.72 4.25
C PRO A 35 -8.58 -58.75 4.90
N TYR A 36 -8.47 -58.81 6.22
CA TYR A 36 -7.33 -58.26 6.94
C TYR A 36 -6.08 -59.00 6.48
N SER A 37 -5.12 -58.27 5.92
CA SER A 37 -3.68 -58.54 6.06
C SER A 37 -2.89 -57.62 5.12
N HIS A 38 -2.72 -56.35 5.50
CA HIS A 38 -1.51 -55.61 5.14
C HIS A 38 -1.29 -54.41 6.06
N ASN A 39 -0.21 -54.49 6.83
CA ASN A 39 0.56 -53.45 7.51
C ASN A 39 -0.10 -52.07 7.72
N SER A 40 -0.84 -51.90 8.83
CA SER A 40 -1.35 -50.58 9.25
C SER A 40 -0.24 -49.55 9.51
N SER A 41 0.99 -49.99 9.76
CA SER A 41 2.16 -49.12 9.92
C SER A 41 2.52 -48.35 8.65
N ASP A 42 2.24 -48.89 7.45
CA ASP A 42 2.58 -48.23 6.19
C ASP A 42 1.50 -47.24 5.75
N GLU A 43 0.22 -47.49 6.08
CA GLU A 43 -0.85 -46.52 5.84
C GLU A 43 -0.73 -45.31 6.76
N GLU A 44 -0.38 -45.52 8.04
CA GLU A 44 -0.13 -44.41 8.97
C GLU A 44 1.10 -43.60 8.56
N LYS A 45 2.18 -44.27 8.13
CA LYS A 45 3.39 -43.62 7.62
C LYS A 45 3.13 -42.86 6.32
N GLN A 46 2.37 -43.42 5.37
CA GLN A 46 1.94 -42.71 4.17
C GLN A 46 0.98 -41.56 4.48
N SER A 47 0.14 -41.67 5.50
CA SER A 47 -0.75 -40.60 5.92
C SER A 47 0.03 -39.43 6.53
N VAL A 48 1.05 -39.73 7.34
CA VAL A 48 1.97 -38.73 7.91
C VAL A 48 2.85 -38.12 6.82
N GLU A 49 3.34 -38.90 5.85
CA GLU A 49 4.07 -38.37 4.69
C GLU A 49 3.18 -37.44 3.85
N ARG A 50 1.94 -37.84 3.55
CA ARG A 50 0.96 -37.02 2.82
C ARG A 50 0.59 -35.74 3.58
N LEU A 51 0.52 -35.78 4.92
CA LEU A 51 0.33 -34.58 5.76
C LEU A 51 1.57 -33.67 5.73
N SER A 52 2.78 -34.23 5.81
CA SER A 52 4.03 -33.45 5.69
C SER A 52 4.19 -32.82 4.30
N ASP A 53 3.72 -33.50 3.26
CA ASP A 53 3.72 -32.99 1.89
C ASP A 53 2.60 -31.97 1.65
N TRP A 54 1.51 -32.05 2.44
CA TRP A 54 0.47 -31.01 2.49
C TRP A 54 1.01 -29.75 3.15
N GLU A 55 1.74 -29.90 4.25
CA GLU A 55 2.42 -28.84 5.00
C GLU A 55 3.50 -28.16 4.13
N LYS A 56 4.25 -28.92 3.31
CA LYS A 56 5.20 -28.36 2.34
C LYS A 56 4.56 -27.71 1.11
N LYS A 57 3.32 -28.07 0.75
CA LYS A 57 2.61 -27.52 -0.42
C LYS A 57 1.86 -26.23 -0.13
N ASP A 58 1.61 -25.91 1.15
CA ASP A 58 0.95 -24.66 1.48
C ASP A 58 1.96 -23.51 1.45
N ALA A 59 1.97 -22.75 0.35
CA ALA A 59 2.84 -21.59 0.19
C ALA A 59 2.59 -20.47 1.24
N GLN A 60 1.51 -20.59 2.03
CA GLN A 60 1.29 -19.78 3.24
C GLN A 60 2.30 -20.13 4.34
N LEU A 61 2.68 -21.40 4.46
CA LEU A 61 3.67 -21.87 5.42
C LEU A 61 5.08 -21.39 5.11
N GLU A 62 5.46 -21.18 3.85
CA GLU A 62 6.82 -20.69 3.52
C GLU A 62 7.06 -19.24 4.00
N ILE A 63 6.07 -18.37 3.83
CA ILE A 63 6.15 -16.99 4.35
C ILE A 63 5.89 -16.94 5.84
N MET A 64 4.96 -17.74 6.36
CA MET A 64 4.83 -17.88 7.81
C MET A 64 6.13 -18.39 8.42
N HIS A 65 6.81 -19.38 7.82
CA HIS A 65 8.12 -19.85 8.25
C HIS A 65 9.18 -18.77 8.15
N SER A 66 9.21 -17.96 7.09
CA SER A 66 10.14 -16.83 6.99
C SER A 66 9.88 -15.78 8.08
N ILE A 67 8.60 -15.43 8.32
CA ILE A 67 8.19 -14.51 9.38
C ILE A 67 8.50 -15.11 10.76
N ASP A 68 8.20 -16.38 10.98
CA ASP A 68 8.44 -17.10 12.23
C ASP A 68 9.93 -17.27 12.47
N GLU A 69 10.73 -17.54 11.44
CA GLU A 69 12.19 -17.63 11.52
C GLU A 69 12.78 -16.25 11.83
N ALA A 70 12.29 -15.18 11.19
CA ALA A 70 12.69 -13.81 11.51
C ALA A 70 12.29 -13.43 12.95
N THR A 71 11.08 -13.79 13.38
CA THR A 71 10.57 -13.57 14.74
C THR A 71 11.37 -14.37 15.76
N LEU A 72 11.72 -15.62 15.45
CA LEU A 72 12.58 -16.47 16.28
C LEU A 72 14.02 -15.95 16.33
N LYS A 73 14.56 -15.42 15.22
CA LYS A 73 15.88 -14.77 15.19
C LYS A 73 15.89 -13.50 16.03
N LEU A 74 14.83 -12.68 15.93
CA LEU A 74 14.63 -11.49 16.76
C LEU A 74 14.55 -11.88 18.24
N ASN A 75 13.67 -12.82 18.59
CA ASN A 75 13.50 -13.31 19.95
C ASN A 75 14.80 -13.91 20.49
N LYS A 76 15.50 -14.78 19.75
CA LYS A 76 16.80 -15.33 20.15
C LYS A 76 17.87 -14.27 20.36
N ARG A 77 17.87 -13.19 19.57
CA ARG A 77 18.82 -12.08 19.75
C ARG A 77 18.46 -11.27 21.00
N ILE A 78 17.18 -10.99 21.21
CA ILE A 78 16.68 -10.25 22.38
C ILE A 78 16.88 -11.06 23.68
N THR A 79 16.57 -12.35 23.70
CA THR A 79 16.63 -13.20 24.92
C THR A 79 17.97 -13.90 25.12
N GLY A 80 18.71 -14.16 24.06
CA GLY A 80 20.00 -14.86 24.11
C GLY A 80 21.18 -13.96 24.53
N GLN A 81 21.05 -12.64 24.37
CA GLN A 81 22.05 -11.69 24.87
C GLN A 81 22.08 -11.62 26.40
N ASP A 82 20.95 -11.78 27.08
CA ASP A 82 20.92 -11.77 28.55
C ASP A 82 21.85 -12.83 29.15
N ILE A 83 21.87 -14.06 28.62
CA ILE A 83 22.66 -15.15 29.22
C ILE A 83 24.16 -14.98 28.98
N VAL A 84 24.58 -14.55 27.78
CA VAL A 84 26.00 -14.42 27.41
C VAL A 84 26.62 -13.15 28.01
N GLU A 85 25.86 -12.05 28.08
CA GLU A 85 26.31 -10.82 28.72
C GLU A 85 26.29 -10.93 30.24
N GLU A 86 25.26 -11.53 30.84
CA GLU A 86 25.22 -11.79 32.28
C GLU A 86 26.36 -12.75 32.71
N LEU A 87 26.73 -13.73 31.89
CA LEU A 87 27.92 -14.58 32.13
C LEU A 87 29.26 -13.85 31.92
N LYS A 88 29.37 -12.93 30.94
CA LYS A 88 30.55 -12.07 30.78
C LYS A 88 30.71 -11.09 31.95
N ILE A 89 29.60 -10.53 32.43
CA ILE A 89 29.51 -9.69 33.62
C ILE A 89 29.94 -10.52 34.84
N LYS A 90 29.31 -11.67 35.12
CA LYS A 90 29.67 -12.56 36.23
C LYS A 90 31.16 -12.98 36.20
N ARG A 91 31.75 -13.18 35.02
CA ARG A 91 33.20 -13.50 34.88
C ARG A 91 34.11 -12.29 35.09
N LYS A 92 33.76 -11.09 34.62
CA LYS A 92 34.56 -9.87 34.82
C LYS A 92 34.54 -9.38 36.27
N TYR A 93 33.42 -9.54 36.98
CA TYR A 93 33.26 -9.02 38.34
C TYR A 93 33.68 -10.00 39.46
N LYS A 94 34.00 -11.26 39.14
CA LYS A 94 34.46 -12.25 40.13
C LYS A 94 35.88 -11.97 40.65
N ASN A 95 36.70 -11.20 39.92
CA ASN A 95 38.13 -11.01 40.21
C ASN A 95 38.52 -9.56 40.60
N ILE A 96 37.57 -8.64 40.76
CA ILE A 96 37.86 -7.22 41.08
C ILE A 96 36.99 -6.76 42.24
N LEU A 97 37.20 -7.33 43.42
CA LEU A 97 36.72 -6.77 44.68
C LEU A 97 37.86 -6.82 45.70
N PRO A 98 38.72 -5.79 45.79
CA PRO A 98 39.53 -5.62 46.96
C PRO A 98 38.61 -5.20 48.12
N SER A 99 38.66 -5.98 49.20
CA SER A 99 38.11 -5.65 50.51
C SER A 99 38.73 -4.34 51.01
N ILE A 100 38.06 -3.21 50.80
CA ILE A 100 38.54 -1.91 51.30
C ILE A 100 37.39 -1.20 52.01
N GLN A 101 37.49 -1.20 53.35
CA GLN A 101 36.63 -0.47 54.28
C GLN A 101 36.99 1.04 54.28
N SER A 102 36.56 1.79 53.25
CA SER A 102 36.70 3.26 53.24
C SER A 102 35.45 3.94 52.68
N SER A 103 34.67 4.53 53.58
CA SER A 103 33.34 5.11 53.32
C SER A 103 33.31 6.29 52.34
N ARG A 104 34.46 6.94 52.05
CA ARG A 104 34.54 8.06 51.09
C ARG A 104 34.93 7.66 49.66
N VAL A 105 35.59 6.52 49.47
CA VAL A 105 35.96 6.02 48.12
C VAL A 105 34.80 5.26 47.48
N ILE A 106 33.92 4.68 48.31
CA ILE A 106 32.71 3.97 47.90
C ILE A 106 31.80 4.86 47.04
N SER A 107 31.60 6.15 47.37
CA SER A 107 30.70 7.02 46.58
C SER A 107 31.21 7.37 45.17
N LEU A 108 32.52 7.46 44.96
CA LEU A 108 33.11 7.73 43.64
C LEU A 108 33.17 6.46 42.78
N VAL A 109 33.43 5.30 43.38
CA VAL A 109 33.39 4.00 42.71
C VAL A 109 31.96 3.63 42.33
N ASP A 110 30.99 3.92 43.21
CA ASP A 110 29.56 3.68 42.95
C ASP A 110 29.03 4.60 41.84
N THR A 111 29.43 5.88 41.79
CA THR A 111 29.04 6.78 40.69
C THR A 111 29.68 6.38 39.36
N ALA A 112 30.94 5.91 39.35
CA ALA A 112 31.57 5.38 38.14
C ALA A 112 30.92 4.06 37.67
N ARG A 113 30.55 3.18 38.60
CA ARG A 113 29.83 1.92 38.34
C ARG A 113 28.43 2.19 37.79
N LEU A 114 27.68 3.12 38.38
CA LEU A 114 26.37 3.56 37.90
C LEU A 114 26.44 4.16 36.48
N ARG A 115 27.47 4.97 36.19
CA ARG A 115 27.68 5.49 34.82
C ARG A 115 27.98 4.38 33.81
N ARG A 116 28.72 3.34 34.19
CA ARG A 116 28.99 2.18 33.32
C ARG A 116 27.73 1.34 33.09
N ILE A 117 26.99 1.01 34.14
CA ILE A 117 25.71 0.28 34.04
C ILE A 117 24.72 1.06 33.18
N LYS A 118 24.63 2.39 33.36
CA LYS A 118 23.78 3.24 32.52
C LYS A 118 24.19 3.21 31.04
N LYS A 119 25.50 3.27 30.75
CA LYS A 119 26.02 3.15 29.38
C LYS A 119 25.78 1.77 28.77
N GLU A 120 25.94 0.71 29.55
CA GLU A 120 25.68 -0.67 29.11
C GLU A 120 24.19 -0.86 28.81
N ASN A 121 23.30 -0.43 29.71
CA ASN A 121 21.85 -0.47 29.47
C ASN A 121 21.42 0.34 28.24
N GLU A 122 22.03 1.51 28.02
CA GLU A 122 21.77 2.34 26.84
C GLU A 122 22.28 1.66 25.56
N GLN A 123 23.40 0.96 25.63
CA GLN A 123 23.97 0.21 24.50
C GLN A 123 23.12 -1.02 24.15
N VAL A 124 22.67 -1.78 25.15
CA VAL A 124 21.71 -2.89 24.98
C VAL A 124 20.41 -2.39 24.37
N PHE A 125 19.89 -1.25 24.83
CA PHE A 125 18.70 -0.63 24.24
C PHE A 125 18.93 -0.24 22.77
N LYS A 126 20.06 0.39 22.44
CA LYS A 126 20.42 0.75 21.06
C LYS A 126 20.55 -0.48 20.16
N GLU A 127 21.13 -1.57 20.65
CA GLU A 127 21.21 -2.83 19.91
C GLU A 127 19.84 -3.45 19.69
N ARG A 128 18.96 -3.44 20.70
CA ARG A 128 17.57 -3.89 20.57
C ARG A 128 16.79 -3.07 19.54
N CYS A 129 16.91 -1.75 19.56
CA CYS A 129 16.33 -0.87 18.53
C CYS A 129 16.87 -1.18 17.13
N ARG A 130 18.18 -1.50 17.00
CA ARG A 130 18.77 -1.91 15.72
C ARG A 130 18.14 -3.20 15.21
N TYR A 131 17.88 -4.18 16.08
CA TYR A 131 17.22 -5.42 15.67
C TYR A 131 15.78 -5.20 15.23
N PHE A 132 15.03 -4.34 15.92
CA PHE A 132 13.69 -3.95 15.47
C PHE A 132 13.75 -3.25 14.10
N ARG A 133 14.69 -2.33 13.88
CA ARG A 133 14.86 -1.68 12.56
C ARG A 133 15.14 -2.67 11.45
N LEU A 134 16.02 -3.64 11.68
CA LEU A 134 16.33 -4.68 10.69
C LEU A 134 15.10 -5.53 10.37
N PHE A 135 14.34 -5.92 11.39
CA PHE A 135 13.10 -6.67 11.19
C PHE A 135 12.04 -5.86 10.43
N GLU A 136 11.88 -4.58 10.78
CA GLU A 136 10.99 -3.65 10.07
C GLU A 136 11.41 -3.49 8.60
N GLU A 137 12.70 -3.32 8.34
CA GLU A 137 13.28 -3.22 7.00
C GLU A 137 13.03 -4.50 6.20
N ASP A 138 13.28 -5.68 6.79
CA ASP A 138 13.01 -6.97 6.16
C ASP A 138 11.52 -7.14 5.80
N LEU A 139 10.60 -6.73 6.68
CA LEU A 139 9.16 -6.77 6.40
C LEU A 139 8.77 -5.80 5.29
N MET A 140 9.28 -4.57 5.32
CA MET A 140 9.00 -3.55 4.31
C MET A 140 9.55 -3.96 2.93
N ASN A 141 10.77 -4.49 2.88
CA ASN A 141 11.39 -4.98 1.65
C ASN A 141 10.63 -6.18 1.10
N SER A 142 10.28 -7.15 1.95
CA SER A 142 9.47 -8.31 1.56
C SER A 142 8.11 -7.89 0.99
N GLY A 143 7.44 -6.92 1.62
CA GLY A 143 6.19 -6.36 1.13
C GLY A 143 6.34 -5.67 -0.23
N SER A 144 7.38 -4.84 -0.39
CA SER A 144 7.67 -4.14 -1.64
C SER A 144 8.00 -5.09 -2.79
N GLU A 145 8.82 -6.10 -2.55
CA GLU A 145 9.16 -7.13 -3.55
C GLU A 145 7.93 -7.93 -4.00
N LEU A 146 7.08 -8.33 -3.06
CA LEU A 146 5.83 -9.03 -3.37
C LEU A 146 4.87 -8.15 -4.17
N GLN A 147 4.81 -6.85 -3.84
CA GLN A 147 4.01 -5.87 -4.58
C GLN A 147 4.52 -5.68 -6.01
N GLU A 148 5.83 -5.54 -6.20
CA GLU A 148 6.44 -5.44 -7.53
C GLU A 148 6.17 -6.70 -8.37
N LYS A 149 6.32 -7.89 -7.78
CA LYS A 149 5.96 -9.15 -8.44
C LYS A 149 4.47 -9.18 -8.83
N LEU A 150 3.58 -8.73 -7.95
CA LEU A 150 2.15 -8.67 -8.24
C LEU A 150 1.84 -7.72 -9.41
N ASP A 151 2.52 -6.58 -9.48
CA ASP A 151 2.29 -5.60 -10.54
C ASP A 151 2.85 -6.07 -11.89
N LYS A 152 3.98 -6.81 -11.90
CA LYS A 152 4.47 -7.53 -13.09
C LYS A 152 3.45 -8.54 -13.62
N VAL A 153 2.90 -9.39 -12.76
CA VAL A 153 1.88 -10.38 -13.14
C VAL A 153 0.60 -9.70 -13.66
N LYS A 154 0.18 -8.57 -13.06
CA LYS A 154 -0.96 -7.78 -13.58
C LYS A 154 -0.69 -7.21 -14.96
N TYR A 155 0.53 -6.75 -15.22
CA TYR A 155 0.94 -6.22 -16.50
C TYR A 155 0.93 -7.30 -17.59
N GLU A 156 1.53 -8.47 -17.33
CA GLU A 156 1.47 -9.63 -18.21
C GLU A 156 0.03 -10.06 -18.51
N ARG A 157 -0.82 -10.09 -17.48
CA ARG A 157 -2.26 -10.36 -17.64
C ARG A 157 -2.95 -9.35 -18.56
N SER A 158 -2.55 -8.08 -18.51
CA SER A 158 -3.09 -7.04 -19.39
C SER A 158 -2.68 -7.28 -20.84
N ILE A 159 -1.42 -7.65 -21.08
CA ILE A 159 -0.90 -7.98 -22.42
C ILE A 159 -1.66 -9.17 -23.01
N LEU A 160 -1.85 -10.26 -22.24
CA LEU A 160 -2.58 -11.43 -22.74
C LEU A 160 -4.04 -11.12 -23.08
N ARG A 161 -4.71 -10.24 -22.32
CA ARG A 161 -6.06 -9.77 -22.64
C ARG A 161 -6.11 -8.97 -23.94
N GLU A 162 -5.12 -8.12 -24.16
CA GLU A 162 -5.00 -7.36 -25.41
C GLU A 162 -4.76 -8.29 -26.60
N GLN A 163 -3.88 -9.29 -26.45
CA GLN A 163 -3.63 -10.31 -27.47
C GLN A 163 -4.90 -11.14 -27.78
N SER A 164 -5.66 -11.55 -26.76
CA SER A 164 -6.95 -12.24 -26.95
C SER A 164 -7.92 -11.41 -27.79
N CYS A 165 -7.99 -10.09 -27.55
CA CYS A 165 -8.80 -9.18 -28.34
C CYS A 165 -8.33 -9.08 -29.79
N LEU A 166 -7.01 -9.00 -30.03
CA LEU A 166 -6.44 -8.95 -31.39
C LEU A 166 -6.74 -10.22 -32.19
N ILE A 167 -6.66 -11.39 -31.55
CA ILE A 167 -6.96 -12.68 -32.20
C ILE A 167 -8.45 -12.78 -32.53
N ARG A 168 -9.35 -12.36 -31.62
CA ARG A 168 -10.80 -12.30 -31.91
C ARG A 168 -11.14 -11.39 -33.09
N LYS A 169 -10.41 -10.27 -33.26
CA LYS A 169 -10.61 -9.39 -34.43
C LYS A 169 -10.30 -10.10 -35.75
N LYS A 170 -9.33 -11.03 -35.79
CA LYS A 170 -9.05 -11.82 -37.00
C LYS A 170 -10.23 -12.72 -37.37
N MET A 171 -10.87 -13.36 -36.39
CA MET A 171 -12.08 -14.15 -36.60
C MET A 171 -13.23 -13.29 -37.14
N ILE A 172 -13.45 -12.11 -36.55
CA ILE A 172 -14.49 -11.18 -37.01
C ILE A 172 -14.23 -10.76 -38.46
N GLN A 173 -12.99 -10.42 -38.82
CA GLN A 173 -12.63 -10.06 -40.19
C GLN A 173 -12.93 -11.20 -41.18
N ALA A 174 -12.60 -12.45 -40.83
CA ALA A 174 -12.89 -13.60 -41.69
C ALA A 174 -14.40 -13.84 -41.86
N ILE A 175 -15.20 -13.55 -40.84
CA ILE A 175 -16.68 -13.60 -40.91
C ILE A 175 -17.20 -12.51 -41.85
N GLU A 176 -16.73 -11.27 -41.69
CA GLU A 176 -17.11 -10.13 -42.53
C GLU A 176 -16.75 -10.35 -44.00
N ASP A 177 -15.55 -10.88 -44.27
CA ASP A 177 -15.09 -11.21 -45.62
C ASP A 177 -15.99 -12.28 -46.29
N TYR A 178 -16.41 -13.29 -45.52
CA TYR A 178 -17.36 -14.31 -45.99
C TYR A 178 -18.75 -13.73 -46.25
N GLU A 179 -19.26 -12.89 -45.36
CA GLU A 179 -20.57 -12.25 -45.52
C GLU A 179 -20.60 -11.30 -46.73
N SER A 180 -19.53 -10.52 -46.93
CA SER A 180 -19.36 -9.67 -48.12
C SER A 180 -19.34 -10.50 -49.41
N ALA A 181 -18.58 -11.60 -49.44
CA ALA A 181 -18.58 -12.52 -50.59
C ALA A 181 -19.98 -13.11 -50.86
N LYS A 182 -20.72 -13.46 -49.81
CA LYS A 182 -22.10 -13.98 -49.91
C LYS A 182 -23.06 -12.93 -50.46
N GLU A 183 -22.97 -11.69 -49.99
CA GLU A 183 -23.78 -10.58 -50.48
C GLU A 183 -23.51 -10.30 -51.96
N THR A 184 -22.25 -10.27 -52.39
CA THR A 184 -21.91 -10.09 -53.81
C THR A 184 -22.49 -11.19 -54.71
N LEU A 185 -22.60 -12.43 -54.23
CA LEU A 185 -23.24 -13.52 -54.97
C LEU A 185 -24.76 -13.30 -55.05
N LEU A 186 -25.42 -12.91 -53.96
CA LEU A 186 -26.85 -12.61 -53.94
C LEU A 186 -27.21 -11.45 -54.87
N ASP A 187 -26.40 -10.38 -54.86
CA ASP A 187 -26.54 -9.24 -55.77
C ASP A 187 -26.32 -9.62 -57.24
N PHE A 188 -25.46 -10.59 -57.50
CA PHE A 188 -25.24 -11.11 -58.84
C PHE A 188 -26.42 -11.99 -59.33
N GLU A 189 -27.01 -12.77 -58.42
CA GLU A 189 -28.18 -13.62 -58.70
C GLU A 189 -29.48 -12.82 -58.86
N SER A 190 -29.67 -11.74 -58.10
CA SER A 190 -30.85 -10.87 -58.21
C SER A 190 -30.94 -10.11 -59.54
N LYS A 191 -29.80 -9.89 -60.22
CA LYS A 191 -29.70 -9.24 -61.55
C LYS A 191 -30.01 -10.19 -62.72
N GLN A 192 -30.67 -11.31 -62.49
CA GLN A 192 -31.06 -12.27 -63.52
C GLN A 192 -32.24 -11.73 -64.36
N GLY A 193 -31.94 -10.85 -65.32
CA GLY A 193 -32.86 -10.45 -66.38
C GLY A 193 -32.96 -11.48 -67.53
N ILE A 194 -33.80 -11.19 -68.53
CA ILE A 194 -33.87 -11.94 -69.79
C ILE A 194 -32.53 -11.73 -70.53
N LYS A 195 -31.72 -12.78 -70.65
CA LYS A 195 -30.40 -12.75 -71.29
C LYS A 195 -30.41 -13.56 -72.58
N SER A 196 -29.66 -13.13 -73.58
CA SER A 196 -29.43 -13.92 -74.79
C SER A 196 -28.67 -15.20 -74.48
N GLN A 197 -28.75 -16.21 -75.36
CA GLN A 197 -28.09 -17.50 -75.17
C GLN A 197 -26.57 -17.37 -74.97
N PHE A 198 -25.92 -16.42 -75.65
CA PHE A 198 -24.49 -16.11 -75.46
C PHE A 198 -24.22 -15.52 -74.08
N GLU A 199 -24.99 -14.51 -73.66
CA GLU A 199 -24.88 -13.88 -72.34
C GLU A 199 -25.16 -14.85 -71.18
N LEU A 200 -26.02 -15.85 -71.41
CA LEU A 200 -26.33 -16.90 -70.46
C LEU A 200 -25.09 -17.74 -70.12
N SER A 201 -24.27 -18.06 -71.14
CA SER A 201 -23.05 -18.84 -70.97
C SER A 201 -21.99 -18.08 -70.16
N THR A 202 -21.81 -16.79 -70.44
CA THR A 202 -20.88 -15.91 -69.72
C THR A 202 -21.34 -15.69 -68.28
N TRP A 203 -22.64 -15.49 -68.07
CA TRP A 203 -23.22 -15.34 -66.74
C TRP A 203 -23.06 -16.61 -65.90
N ASN A 204 -23.33 -17.79 -66.45
CA ASN A 204 -23.13 -19.06 -65.74
C ASN A 204 -21.67 -19.26 -65.34
N ARG A 205 -20.72 -18.92 -66.24
CA ARG A 205 -19.28 -18.99 -65.94
C ARG A 205 -18.91 -18.07 -64.76
N ASP A 206 -19.39 -16.84 -64.75
CA ASP A 206 -19.04 -15.87 -63.70
C ASP A 206 -19.76 -16.18 -62.37
N ARG A 207 -20.99 -16.72 -62.42
CA ARG A 207 -21.67 -17.30 -61.26
C ARG A 207 -20.87 -18.43 -60.63
N MET A 208 -20.36 -19.35 -61.44
CA MET A 208 -19.54 -20.47 -60.94
C MET A 208 -18.24 -19.97 -60.32
N LYS A 209 -17.61 -18.92 -60.87
CA LYS A 209 -16.45 -18.27 -60.24
C LYS A 209 -16.80 -17.65 -58.88
N LEU A 210 -17.94 -16.96 -58.76
CA LEU A 210 -18.38 -16.37 -57.49
C LEU A 210 -18.73 -17.45 -56.45
N LYS A 211 -19.41 -18.53 -56.86
CA LYS A 211 -19.66 -19.69 -55.99
C LYS A 211 -18.37 -20.32 -55.47
N LYS A 212 -17.39 -20.55 -56.36
CA LYS A 212 -16.09 -21.08 -55.96
C LYS A 212 -15.37 -20.15 -54.97
N LYS A 213 -15.37 -18.83 -55.23
CA LYS A 213 -14.82 -17.85 -54.28
C LYS A 213 -15.53 -17.87 -52.92
N LEU A 214 -16.84 -18.07 -52.90
CA LEU A 214 -17.61 -18.18 -51.66
C LEU A 214 -17.24 -19.45 -50.89
N GLU A 215 -17.11 -20.59 -51.58
CA GLU A 215 -16.65 -21.86 -50.99
C GLU A 215 -15.22 -21.72 -50.41
N ASP A 216 -14.30 -21.10 -51.16
CA ASP A 216 -12.94 -20.83 -50.70
C ASP A 216 -12.95 -19.96 -49.42
N LYS A 217 -13.80 -18.92 -49.38
CA LYS A 217 -13.97 -18.04 -48.21
C LYS A 217 -14.66 -18.72 -47.04
N GLU A 218 -15.56 -19.66 -47.30
CA GLU A 218 -16.19 -20.48 -46.26
C GLU A 218 -15.18 -21.40 -45.58
N GLN A 219 -14.33 -22.06 -46.38
CA GLN A 219 -13.22 -22.88 -45.85
C GLN A 219 -12.22 -22.04 -45.06
N GLU A 220 -11.84 -20.86 -45.57
CA GLU A 220 -10.97 -19.92 -44.86
C GLU A 220 -11.57 -19.50 -43.51
N LYS A 221 -12.86 -19.14 -43.48
CA LYS A 221 -13.57 -18.79 -42.25
C LYS A 221 -13.54 -19.94 -41.24
N ILE A 222 -13.81 -21.18 -41.68
CA ILE A 222 -13.80 -22.36 -40.79
C ILE A 222 -12.41 -22.56 -40.21
N GLN A 223 -11.38 -22.54 -41.05
CA GLN A 223 -9.99 -22.71 -40.61
C GLN A 223 -9.56 -21.62 -39.61
N VAL A 224 -9.82 -20.34 -39.94
CA VAL A 224 -9.49 -19.22 -39.06
C VAL A 224 -10.25 -19.32 -37.74
N THR A 225 -11.51 -19.78 -37.77
CA THR A 225 -12.31 -19.96 -36.54
C THR A 225 -11.68 -21.02 -35.63
N GLU A 226 -11.30 -22.18 -36.17
CA GLU A 226 -10.66 -23.25 -35.40
C GLU A 226 -9.29 -22.83 -34.83
N GLU A 227 -8.47 -22.14 -35.62
CA GLU A 227 -7.18 -21.60 -35.17
C GLU A 227 -7.36 -20.58 -34.04
N VAL A 228 -8.29 -19.64 -34.21
CA VAL A 228 -8.62 -18.61 -33.21
C VAL A 228 -9.17 -19.23 -31.92
N GLU A 229 -10.06 -20.22 -32.02
CA GLU A 229 -10.61 -20.91 -30.84
C GLU A 229 -9.51 -21.63 -30.04
N ASN A 230 -8.59 -22.31 -30.73
CA ASN A 230 -7.46 -22.98 -30.11
C ASN A 230 -6.52 -21.99 -29.40
N ASP A 231 -6.21 -20.86 -30.03
CA ASP A 231 -5.34 -19.85 -29.43
C ASP A 231 -6.02 -19.11 -28.28
N ILE A 232 -7.31 -18.81 -28.39
CA ILE A 232 -8.09 -18.26 -27.26
C ILE A 232 -8.09 -19.23 -26.09
N LYS A 233 -8.23 -20.53 -26.34
CA LYS A 233 -8.19 -21.54 -25.27
C LYS A 233 -6.84 -21.54 -24.56
N LYS A 234 -5.72 -21.54 -25.28
CA LYS A 234 -4.37 -21.43 -24.69
C LYS A 234 -4.20 -20.15 -23.86
N ILE A 235 -4.63 -19.01 -24.39
CA ILE A 235 -4.55 -17.73 -23.67
C ILE A 235 -5.42 -17.75 -22.41
N ASN A 236 -6.61 -18.37 -22.45
CA ASN A 236 -7.45 -18.51 -21.28
C ASN A 236 -6.78 -19.38 -20.21
N ASP A 237 -6.17 -20.50 -20.58
CA ASP A 237 -5.43 -21.36 -19.65
C ASP A 237 -4.27 -20.58 -18.97
N ASP A 238 -3.56 -19.73 -19.71
CA ASP A 238 -2.50 -18.89 -19.16
C ASP A 238 -3.04 -17.75 -18.28
N LEU A 239 -4.16 -17.13 -18.66
CA LEU A 239 -4.85 -16.15 -17.82
C LEU A 239 -5.30 -16.76 -16.47
N GLU A 240 -5.79 -17.99 -16.47
CA GLU A 240 -6.16 -18.70 -15.24
C GLU A 240 -4.94 -18.93 -14.33
N LYS A 241 -3.80 -19.31 -14.90
CA LYS A 241 -2.53 -19.44 -14.15
C LYS A 241 -2.11 -18.10 -13.54
N LEU A 242 -2.14 -17.01 -14.31
CA LEU A 242 -1.79 -15.68 -13.81
C LEU A 242 -2.78 -15.20 -12.73
N ASP A 243 -4.07 -15.48 -12.86
CA ASP A 243 -5.06 -15.14 -11.84
C ASP A 243 -4.84 -15.95 -10.55
N ALA A 244 -4.46 -17.23 -10.66
CA ALA A 244 -4.05 -18.03 -9.51
C ALA A 244 -2.79 -17.47 -8.83
N GLN A 245 -1.78 -17.04 -9.60
CA GLN A 245 -0.59 -16.39 -9.08
C GLN A 245 -0.91 -15.05 -8.40
N CYS A 246 -1.78 -14.21 -9.00
CA CYS A 246 -2.26 -12.98 -8.39
C CYS A 246 -2.92 -13.23 -7.03
N LYS A 247 -3.79 -14.26 -6.94
CA LYS A 247 -4.43 -14.64 -5.67
C LYS A 247 -3.40 -15.06 -4.63
N LYS A 248 -2.39 -15.85 -5.02
CA LYS A 248 -1.28 -16.24 -4.12
C LYS A 248 -0.50 -15.04 -3.63
N LEU A 249 -0.03 -14.16 -4.52
CA LEU A 249 0.74 -12.97 -4.13
C LEU A 249 -0.05 -12.01 -3.23
N LYS A 250 -1.34 -11.80 -3.50
CA LYS A 250 -2.22 -11.01 -2.62
C LYS A 250 -2.30 -11.58 -1.20
N LYS A 251 -2.46 -12.90 -1.06
CA LYS A 251 -2.45 -13.55 0.26
C LYS A 251 -1.10 -13.36 0.97
N LYS A 252 0.01 -13.46 0.23
CA LYS A 252 1.36 -13.26 0.77
C LYS A 252 1.57 -11.83 1.28
N ILE A 253 1.12 -10.82 0.52
CA ILE A 253 1.16 -9.41 0.92
C ILE A 253 0.31 -9.18 2.19
N GLU A 254 -0.88 -9.77 2.26
CA GLU A 254 -1.76 -9.65 3.42
C GLU A 254 -1.11 -10.21 4.69
N LEU A 255 -0.42 -11.36 4.59
CA LEU A 255 0.31 -11.93 5.73
C LEU A 255 1.40 -10.98 6.24
N VAL A 256 2.18 -10.39 5.33
CA VAL A 256 3.21 -9.39 5.70
C VAL A 256 2.57 -8.16 6.35
N ARG A 257 1.46 -7.66 5.81
CA ARG A 257 0.72 -6.53 6.36
C ARG A 257 0.22 -6.81 7.79
N VAL A 258 -0.35 -7.99 8.03
CA VAL A 258 -0.83 -8.40 9.36
C VAL A 258 0.34 -8.48 10.35
N ALA A 259 1.49 -9.04 9.93
CA ALA A 259 2.69 -9.10 10.76
C ALA A 259 3.23 -7.70 11.10
N GLN A 260 3.29 -6.79 10.11
CA GLN A 260 3.68 -5.39 10.32
C GLN A 260 2.74 -4.68 11.30
N THR A 261 1.43 -4.85 11.09
CA THR A 261 0.39 -4.24 11.94
C THR A 261 0.56 -4.68 13.39
N LYS A 262 0.68 -5.99 13.62
CA LYS A 262 0.89 -6.56 14.95
C LYS A 262 2.16 -6.00 15.60
N HIS A 263 3.28 -5.99 14.89
CA HIS A 263 4.55 -5.45 15.37
C HIS A 263 4.45 -3.97 15.76
N PHE A 264 3.81 -3.14 14.94
CA PHE A 264 3.67 -1.71 15.25
C PHE A 264 2.71 -1.44 16.41
N PHE A 265 1.62 -2.20 16.56
CA PHE A 265 0.77 -2.09 17.75
C PHE A 265 1.50 -2.54 19.03
N GLU A 266 2.32 -3.58 18.96
CA GLU A 266 3.16 -4.00 20.10
C GLU A 266 4.15 -2.90 20.49
N LEU A 267 4.85 -2.29 19.52
CA LEU A 267 5.75 -1.15 19.79
C LEU A 267 5.02 0.06 20.36
N LEU A 268 3.83 0.37 19.83
CA LEU A 268 3.01 1.49 20.31
C LEU A 268 2.60 1.28 21.76
N LYS A 269 2.08 0.10 22.09
CA LYS A 269 1.62 -0.25 23.43
C LYS A 269 2.75 -0.26 24.45
N GLU A 270 3.95 -0.70 24.04
CA GLU A 270 5.15 -0.63 24.87
C GLU A 270 5.74 0.78 24.98
N GLY A 271 5.32 1.74 24.15
CA GLY A 271 5.85 3.09 24.12
C GLY A 271 7.28 3.16 23.59
N LYS A 272 7.68 2.22 22.73
CA LYS A 272 9.06 2.11 22.22
C LYS A 272 9.20 2.74 20.85
N ASP A 273 10.01 3.79 20.79
CA ASP A 273 10.41 4.41 19.54
C ASP A 273 11.69 3.75 18.97
N THR A 274 11.56 3.11 17.80
CA THR A 274 12.71 2.52 17.10
C THR A 274 13.36 3.49 16.12
N LYS A 275 12.70 4.59 15.67
CA LYS A 275 13.21 5.52 14.64
C LYS A 275 13.67 6.88 15.13
N ASN A 276 13.57 7.16 16.44
CA ASN A 276 13.96 8.42 17.07
C ASN A 276 13.11 9.63 16.64
N GLU A 277 11.84 9.40 16.29
CA GLU A 277 10.89 10.45 15.90
C GLU A 277 9.78 10.68 16.94
N GLY A 278 9.74 9.87 18.00
CA GLY A 278 8.63 9.74 18.95
C GLY A 278 7.54 8.78 18.44
N LEU A 279 6.55 8.44 19.26
CA LEU A 279 5.50 7.48 18.91
C LEU A 279 4.66 7.90 17.68
N GLN A 280 4.74 9.18 17.29
CA GLN A 280 4.10 9.68 16.06
C GLN A 280 4.47 8.86 14.81
N TRP A 281 5.70 8.36 14.67
CA TRP A 281 6.07 7.61 13.47
C TRP A 281 5.36 6.25 13.42
N ILE A 282 5.12 5.62 14.57
CA ILE A 282 4.40 4.34 14.67
C ILE A 282 2.96 4.55 14.23
N VAL A 283 2.33 5.61 14.72
CA VAL A 283 0.97 6.01 14.31
C VAL A 283 0.90 6.26 12.81
N ILE A 284 1.88 6.99 12.25
CA ILE A 284 1.98 7.21 10.80
C ILE A 284 2.08 5.89 10.03
N MET A 285 2.86 4.92 10.52
CA MET A 285 2.99 3.61 9.87
C MET A 285 1.68 2.82 9.93
N LEU A 286 1.01 2.78 11.08
CA LEU A 286 -0.30 2.12 11.23
C LEU A 286 -1.35 2.71 10.29
N TRP A 287 -1.40 4.05 10.17
CA TRP A 287 -2.30 4.71 9.21
C TRP A 287 -1.93 4.43 7.74
N LYS A 288 -0.63 4.36 7.41
CA LYS A 288 -0.18 3.95 6.07
C LYS A 288 -0.58 2.50 5.75
N LEU A 289 -0.67 1.63 6.75
CA LEU A 289 -1.21 0.27 6.61
C LEU A 289 -2.74 0.24 6.52
N GLY A 290 -3.43 1.35 6.81
CA GLY A 290 -4.89 1.47 6.75
C GLY A 290 -5.60 1.05 8.04
N GLU A 291 -4.87 0.97 9.15
CA GLU A 291 -5.42 0.67 10.47
C GLU A 291 -5.80 1.96 11.20
N THR A 292 -6.76 1.86 12.14
CA THR A 292 -7.14 2.98 13.01
C THR A 292 -6.48 2.83 14.37
N VAL A 293 -5.95 3.92 14.92
CA VAL A 293 -5.33 3.93 16.25
C VAL A 293 -6.31 4.55 17.25
N SER A 294 -6.60 3.84 18.33
CA SER A 294 -7.45 4.27 19.44
C SER A 294 -6.60 4.71 20.65
N TYR A 295 -7.22 5.41 21.61
CA TYR A 295 -6.54 5.80 22.85
C TYR A 295 -6.06 4.60 23.67
N ALA A 296 -6.75 3.46 23.59
CA ALA A 296 -6.40 2.24 24.33
C ALA A 296 -5.15 1.52 23.79
N ASP A 297 -4.70 1.87 22.57
CA ASP A 297 -3.52 1.28 21.96
C ASP A 297 -2.22 1.94 22.44
N PHE A 298 -2.32 3.08 23.12
CA PHE A 298 -1.20 3.80 23.68
C PHE A 298 -0.77 3.23 25.05
N PRO A 299 0.47 3.51 25.48
CA PRO A 299 0.93 3.13 26.81
C PRO A 299 0.12 3.81 27.91
N GLU A 300 -0.14 3.07 29.00
CA GLU A 300 -0.89 3.56 30.18
C GLU A 300 -0.24 4.76 30.86
N PHE A 301 1.04 5.01 30.60
CA PHE A 301 1.76 6.15 31.15
C PHE A 301 1.46 7.49 30.47
N LEU A 302 0.75 7.50 29.35
CA LEU A 302 0.34 8.71 28.64
C LEU A 302 -1.09 9.10 28.99
N ASP A 303 -1.29 10.37 29.29
CA ASP A 303 -2.61 10.97 29.44
C ASP A 303 -3.24 11.31 28.08
N GLU A 304 -4.55 11.57 28.09
CA GLU A 304 -5.33 11.85 26.88
C GLU A 304 -4.78 13.04 26.08
N ASP A 305 -4.29 14.08 26.77
CA ASP A 305 -3.69 15.26 26.15
C ASP A 305 -2.40 14.91 25.38
N ALA A 306 -1.52 14.09 25.97
CA ALA A 306 -0.30 13.64 25.31
C ALA A 306 -0.61 12.74 24.11
N ILE A 307 -1.59 11.83 24.24
CA ILE A 307 -2.05 10.99 23.14
C ILE A 307 -2.61 11.86 22.01
N HIS A 308 -3.47 12.82 22.33
CA HIS A 308 -4.05 13.74 21.35
C HIS A 308 -2.94 14.56 20.64
N CYS A 309 -1.93 15.01 21.37
CA CYS A 309 -0.77 15.67 20.79
C CYS A 309 -0.05 14.76 19.79
N ILE A 310 0.24 13.50 20.14
CA ILE A 310 0.89 12.54 19.23
C ILE A 310 0.06 12.31 17.96
N LEU A 311 -1.25 12.12 18.09
CA LEU A 311 -2.16 11.94 16.96
C LEU A 311 -2.18 13.17 16.04
N PHE A 312 -2.26 14.37 16.63
CA PHE A 312 -2.22 15.63 15.90
C PHE A 312 -0.90 15.81 15.14
N LEU A 313 0.24 15.57 15.80
CA LEU A 313 1.56 15.65 15.18
C LEU A 313 1.67 14.68 14.00
N SER A 314 1.20 13.44 14.18
CA SER A 314 1.18 12.41 13.14
C SER A 314 0.37 12.85 11.91
N GLN A 315 -0.80 13.45 12.14
CA GLN A 315 -1.67 13.93 11.06
C GLN A 315 -1.00 15.06 10.28
N LYS A 316 -0.37 16.00 10.99
CA LYS A 316 0.32 17.14 10.36
C LYS A 316 1.58 16.72 9.62
N THR A 317 2.30 15.72 10.11
CA THR A 317 3.43 15.14 9.36
C THR A 317 2.96 14.48 8.07
N LEU A 318 1.89 13.68 8.09
CA LEU A 318 1.32 13.11 6.86
C LEU A 318 0.83 14.17 5.87
N GLU A 319 0.19 15.24 6.35
CA GLU A 319 -0.25 16.35 5.52
C GLU A 319 0.94 17.02 4.81
N ALA A 320 2.06 17.23 5.52
CA ALA A 320 3.28 17.75 4.93
C ALA A 320 3.87 16.79 3.89
N GLU A 321 3.95 15.48 4.18
CA GLU A 321 4.42 14.47 3.24
C GLU A 321 3.59 14.43 1.94
N GLU A 322 2.26 14.50 2.04
CA GLU A 322 1.37 14.49 0.86
C GLU A 322 1.63 15.70 -0.05
N ILE A 323 1.89 16.87 0.54
CA ILE A 323 2.17 18.09 -0.20
C ILE A 323 3.54 18.03 -0.85
N VAL A 324 4.55 17.52 -0.15
CA VAL A 324 5.88 17.28 -0.74
C VAL A 324 5.78 16.31 -1.91
N GLN A 325 5.00 15.23 -1.81
CA GLN A 325 4.79 14.31 -2.91
C GLN A 325 4.11 14.97 -4.13
N LYS A 326 3.18 15.91 -3.91
CA LYS A 326 2.56 16.71 -4.98
C LYS A 326 3.56 17.63 -5.68
N ILE A 327 4.54 18.18 -4.94
CA ILE A 327 5.63 18.99 -5.51
C ILE A 327 6.58 18.11 -6.35
N VAL A 328 7.03 16.98 -5.81
CA VAL A 328 8.03 16.11 -6.44
C VAL A 328 7.48 15.40 -7.68
N ASN A 329 6.20 14.98 -7.65
CA ASN A 329 5.57 14.23 -8.73
C ASN A 329 4.30 14.92 -9.25
N PRO A 330 4.41 16.05 -9.97
CA PRO A 330 3.24 16.77 -10.49
C PRO A 330 2.42 15.96 -11.51
N ALA A 331 3.04 14.94 -12.13
CA ALA A 331 2.41 14.00 -13.05
C ALA A 331 1.58 12.91 -12.35
N LYS A 332 1.88 12.58 -11.08
CA LYS A 332 1.06 11.67 -10.26
C LYS A 332 -0.09 12.42 -9.59
N LYS A 333 -0.91 13.12 -10.38
CA LYS A 333 -2.26 13.56 -9.97
C LYS A 333 -3.19 12.34 -9.90
N THR A 334 -2.82 11.33 -9.11
CA THR A 334 -3.57 10.09 -8.98
C THR A 334 -4.23 10.07 -7.60
N ASN A 335 -5.56 10.17 -7.61
CA ASN A 335 -6.47 9.53 -6.67
C ASN A 335 -5.98 9.53 -5.20
N SER A 336 -5.94 10.72 -4.58
CA SER A 336 -5.96 10.79 -3.12
C SER A 336 -7.16 9.96 -2.64
N THR A 337 -6.84 8.93 -1.85
CA THR A 337 -7.78 7.99 -1.25
C THR A 337 -8.64 8.62 -0.16
N HIS A 338 -8.53 9.92 0.10
CA HIS A 338 -9.51 10.68 0.88
C HIS A 338 -10.60 11.26 -0.04
N LYS A 339 -11.49 10.40 -0.53
CA LYS A 339 -12.81 10.82 -1.00
C LYS A 339 -13.68 11.21 0.19
N PHE A 340 -13.44 12.39 0.75
CA PHE A 340 -14.47 13.11 1.51
C PHE A 340 -15.13 14.13 0.57
N PHE A 341 -16.43 13.90 0.34
CA PHE A 341 -17.46 14.76 -0.23
C PHE A 341 -17.31 15.31 -1.65
N ASP A 342 -18.19 14.80 -2.51
CA ASP A 342 -18.86 15.49 -3.62
C ASP A 342 -18.06 16.51 -4.43
N LYS A 343 -17.68 16.10 -5.64
CA LYS A 343 -17.91 16.91 -6.84
C LYS A 343 -17.92 16.03 -8.08
N LYS A 344 -19.12 15.85 -8.65
CA LYS A 344 -19.30 15.52 -10.07
C LYS A 344 -18.37 16.44 -10.86
N ILE A 345 -17.36 15.86 -11.50
CA ILE A 345 -16.48 16.59 -12.42
C ILE A 345 -17.39 17.20 -13.48
N ASN A 346 -17.52 18.52 -13.43
CA ASN A 346 -18.44 19.29 -14.26
C ASN A 346 -18.10 19.04 -15.74
N ILE A 347 -19.09 18.63 -16.54
CA ILE A 347 -18.94 18.37 -17.99
C ILE A 347 -18.27 19.55 -18.70
N LYS A 348 -18.48 20.79 -18.21
CA LYS A 348 -17.79 21.99 -18.69
C LYS A 348 -16.26 21.91 -18.60
N LYS A 349 -15.72 21.27 -17.56
CA LYS A 349 -14.27 21.09 -17.37
C LYS A 349 -13.72 20.06 -18.37
N ARG A 350 -14.45 18.96 -18.57
CA ARG A 350 -14.15 17.94 -19.58
C ARG A 350 -14.16 18.50 -21.01
N ILE A 351 -15.14 19.35 -21.33
CA ILE A 351 -15.22 20.03 -22.64
C ILE A 351 -14.08 21.04 -22.79
N LYS A 352 -13.73 21.78 -21.74
CA LYS A 352 -12.59 22.72 -21.76
C LYS A 352 -11.26 21.99 -22.01
N ASP A 353 -11.05 20.85 -21.36
CA ASP A 353 -9.85 20.02 -21.55
C ASP A 353 -9.81 19.40 -22.96
N LEU A 354 -10.98 19.02 -23.52
CA LEU A 354 -11.09 18.54 -24.91
C LEU A 354 -10.78 19.66 -25.92
N ILE A 355 -11.31 20.87 -25.71
CA ILE A 355 -11.06 22.03 -26.57
C ILE A 355 -9.59 22.45 -26.52
N GLN A 356 -8.92 22.34 -25.36
CA GLN A 356 -7.48 22.58 -25.25
C GLN A 356 -6.62 21.56 -26.00
N ASN A 357 -7.12 20.34 -26.22
CA ASN A 357 -6.41 19.30 -26.96
C ASN A 357 -6.69 19.29 -28.47
N ILE A 358 -7.64 20.10 -28.95
CA ILE A 358 -7.82 20.34 -30.39
C ILE A 358 -6.72 21.33 -30.80
N LYS A 359 -5.68 20.81 -31.46
CA LYS A 359 -4.51 21.56 -31.94
C LYS A 359 -4.92 22.66 -32.92
N ALA A 360 -5.31 23.83 -32.42
CA ALA A 360 -5.51 25.01 -33.24
C ALA A 360 -4.13 25.51 -33.69
N GLN A 361 -3.85 25.47 -34.99
CA GLN A 361 -2.67 26.10 -35.56
C GLN A 361 -3.01 27.55 -35.91
N ARG A 362 -2.14 28.49 -35.51
CA ARG A 362 -2.29 29.90 -35.89
C ARG A 362 -1.31 30.20 -37.05
N PRO A 363 -1.77 30.89 -38.11
CA PRO A 363 -0.85 31.34 -39.15
C PRO A 363 -0.01 32.51 -38.62
N GLU A 364 1.31 32.37 -38.66
CA GLU A 364 2.25 33.47 -38.49
C GLU A 364 2.66 33.97 -39.88
N TYR A 365 2.43 35.26 -40.12
CA TYR A 365 2.74 35.91 -41.38
C TYR A 365 4.13 36.53 -41.26
N ASN A 366 5.08 36.01 -42.03
CA ASN A 366 6.42 36.58 -42.09
C ASN A 366 6.59 37.31 -43.42
N TYR A 367 6.68 38.64 -43.34
CA TYR A 367 6.80 39.52 -44.49
C TYR A 367 8.28 39.76 -44.79
N ASP A 368 8.78 39.19 -45.88
CA ASP A 368 10.14 39.49 -46.34
C ASP A 368 10.13 40.77 -47.19
N ARG A 369 10.70 41.84 -46.62
CA ARG A 369 10.75 43.16 -47.28
C ARG A 369 11.54 43.15 -48.58
N LYS A 370 12.52 42.26 -48.77
CA LYS A 370 13.37 42.25 -49.97
C LYS A 370 12.68 41.57 -51.16
N SER A 371 11.98 40.47 -50.91
CA SER A 371 11.25 39.73 -51.94
C SER A 371 9.81 40.20 -52.14
N ARG A 372 9.28 41.05 -51.24
CA ARG A 372 7.85 41.43 -51.15
C ARG A 372 6.92 40.21 -51.08
N ALA A 373 7.43 39.07 -50.63
CA ALA A 373 6.66 37.85 -50.49
C ALA A 373 6.22 37.67 -49.04
N VAL A 374 4.98 37.21 -48.86
CA VAL A 374 4.43 36.82 -47.55
C VAL A 374 4.55 35.32 -47.43
N SER A 375 5.33 34.84 -46.46
CA SER A 375 5.37 33.43 -46.11
C SER A 375 4.48 33.17 -44.90
N ILE A 376 3.60 32.17 -45.01
CA ILE A 376 2.74 31.75 -43.90
C ILE A 376 3.38 30.52 -43.27
N LYS A 377 3.77 30.62 -42.01
CA LYS A 377 4.19 29.47 -41.20
C LYS A 377 3.11 29.15 -40.19
N TRP A 378 2.62 27.93 -40.22
CA TRP A 378 1.65 27.43 -39.25
C TRP A 378 2.41 26.99 -38.00
N ILE A 379 2.25 27.74 -36.91
CA ILE A 379 2.93 27.44 -35.66
C ILE A 379 1.93 26.82 -34.68
N PRO A 380 2.27 25.71 -33.99
CA PRO A 380 1.46 25.18 -32.91
C PRO A 380 1.27 26.24 -31.81
N TYR A 381 0.04 26.41 -31.33
CA TYR A 381 -0.29 27.39 -30.28
C TYR A 381 0.49 27.18 -28.97
N ASP A 382 1.03 25.98 -28.77
CA ASP A 382 1.64 25.53 -27.52
C ASP A 382 2.98 26.22 -27.20
N LEU A 383 3.67 26.81 -28.18
CA LEU A 383 5.02 27.37 -27.99
C LEU A 383 5.07 28.68 -27.16
N TYR A 384 3.95 29.39 -27.01
CA TYR A 384 3.88 30.60 -26.16
C TYR A 384 3.36 30.32 -24.75
N ASN A 385 2.59 29.24 -24.56
CA ASN A 385 2.03 28.89 -23.24
C ASN A 385 3.05 28.19 -22.32
N GLU A 386 4.15 27.63 -22.85
CA GLU A 386 5.16 26.96 -22.02
C GLU A 386 5.94 27.93 -21.13
N GLN A 387 6.14 29.19 -21.55
CA GLN A 387 6.81 30.21 -20.73
C GLN A 387 5.92 30.76 -19.60
N GLU A 388 4.63 30.99 -19.85
CA GLU A 388 3.68 31.41 -18.80
C GLU A 388 3.31 30.26 -17.84
N ASN A 389 3.22 29.02 -18.34
CA ASN A 389 2.98 27.84 -17.50
C ASN A 389 4.15 27.55 -16.56
N ASN A 390 5.39 27.85 -16.95
CA ASN A 390 6.56 27.66 -16.08
C ASN A 390 6.61 28.69 -14.92
N ILE A 391 6.23 29.95 -15.15
CA ILE A 391 6.17 30.97 -14.09
C ILE A 391 5.00 30.68 -13.13
N SER A 392 3.84 30.27 -13.66
CA SER A 392 2.68 29.88 -12.85
C SER A 392 2.95 28.61 -12.03
N SER A 393 3.60 27.60 -12.62
CA SER A 393 4.04 26.39 -11.93
C SER A 393 5.04 26.69 -10.80
N MET A 394 6.00 27.59 -11.03
CA MET A 394 6.96 28.00 -10.01
C MET A 394 6.30 28.77 -8.84
N MET A 395 5.29 29.60 -9.11
CA MET A 395 4.49 30.23 -8.04
C MET A 395 3.67 29.23 -7.23
N GLU A 396 3.11 28.19 -7.87
CA GLU A 396 2.41 27.11 -7.16
C GLU A 396 3.36 26.31 -6.26
N VAL A 397 4.55 25.96 -6.73
CA VAL A 397 5.58 25.26 -5.93
C VAL A 397 5.97 26.08 -4.70
N ASN A 398 6.29 27.36 -4.87
CA ASN A 398 6.63 28.26 -3.76
C ASN A 398 5.50 28.37 -2.72
N LYS A 399 4.24 28.33 -3.15
CA LYS A 399 3.09 28.33 -2.23
C LYS A 399 3.04 27.05 -1.39
N TYR A 400 3.28 25.89 -2.00
CA TYR A 400 3.30 24.61 -1.29
C TYR A 400 4.50 24.50 -0.33
N GLU A 401 5.68 24.96 -0.74
CA GLU A 401 6.87 25.00 0.13
C GLU A 401 6.66 25.89 1.36
N ASN A 402 6.09 27.08 1.17
CA ASN A 402 5.72 27.97 2.28
C ASN A 402 4.71 27.32 3.22
N TYR A 403 3.75 26.56 2.67
CA TYR A 403 2.75 25.86 3.47
C TYR A 403 3.37 24.70 4.28
N VAL A 404 4.24 23.88 3.66
CA VAL A 404 5.00 22.83 4.36
C VAL A 404 5.86 23.43 5.47
N THR A 405 6.51 24.57 5.21
CA THR A 405 7.30 25.28 6.23
C THR A 405 6.45 25.68 7.43
N LYS A 406 5.26 26.27 7.20
CA LYS A 406 4.31 26.61 8.27
C LYS A 406 3.83 25.38 9.06
N ILE A 407 3.56 24.26 8.38
CA ILE A 407 3.21 23.01 9.07
C ILE A 407 4.37 22.54 9.96
N ASN A 408 5.60 22.55 9.45
CA ASN A 408 6.78 22.13 10.22
C ASN A 408 7.04 23.03 11.44
N GLU A 409 6.82 24.34 11.31
CA GLU A 409 6.87 25.28 12.43
C GLU A 409 5.80 24.98 13.48
N MET A 410 4.56 24.71 13.04
CA MET A 410 3.45 24.31 13.91
C MET A 410 3.76 22.99 14.64
N ILE A 411 4.24 21.96 13.95
CA ILE A 411 4.68 20.69 14.55
C ILE A 411 5.73 20.94 15.64
N ARG A 412 6.73 21.77 15.35
CA ARG A 412 7.79 22.10 16.32
C ARG A 412 7.23 22.86 17.54
N ALA A 413 6.34 23.82 17.31
CA ALA A 413 5.71 24.59 18.37
C ALA A 413 4.85 23.71 19.28
N THR A 414 4.02 22.83 18.70
CA THR A 414 3.18 21.88 19.44
C THR A 414 4.03 20.91 20.25
N LYS A 415 5.09 20.32 19.67
CA LYS A 415 6.04 19.48 20.42
C LYS A 415 6.63 20.20 21.63
N ASN A 416 7.11 21.42 21.45
CA ASN A 416 7.72 22.20 22.53
C ASN A 416 6.70 22.57 23.62
N SER A 417 5.48 22.96 23.23
CA SER A 417 4.40 23.28 24.17
C SER A 417 4.03 22.06 25.02
N GLU A 418 3.93 20.89 24.40
CA GLU A 418 3.56 19.66 25.10
C GLU A 418 4.67 19.20 26.05
N ILE A 419 5.93 19.29 25.64
CA ILE A 419 7.08 19.01 26.50
C ILE A 419 7.10 19.93 27.72
N GLN A 420 6.76 21.21 27.54
CA GLN A 420 6.64 22.17 28.66
C GLN A 420 5.48 21.81 29.59
N ARG A 421 4.33 21.43 29.05
CA ARG A 421 3.17 20.95 29.83
C ARG A 421 3.56 19.73 30.67
N LEU A 422 4.12 18.69 30.05
CA LEU A 422 4.53 17.46 30.73
C LEU A 422 5.60 17.73 31.80
N ALA A 423 6.55 18.64 31.54
CA ALA A 423 7.53 19.06 32.53
C ALA A 423 6.89 19.78 33.71
N PHE A 424 5.89 20.64 33.48
CA PHE A 424 5.16 21.33 34.55
C PHE A 424 4.36 20.33 35.40
N GLU A 425 3.58 19.45 34.77
CA GLU A 425 2.77 18.41 35.41
C GLU A 425 3.61 17.44 36.24
N SER A 426 4.77 17.02 35.71
CA SER A 426 5.69 16.13 36.42
C SER A 426 6.25 16.77 37.69
N ASN A 427 6.54 18.07 37.68
CA ASN A 427 7.11 18.78 38.83
C ASN A 427 6.07 19.21 39.88
N LEU A 428 4.88 19.63 39.46
CA LEU A 428 3.91 20.28 40.35
C LEU A 428 2.73 19.39 40.73
N HIS A 429 2.31 18.50 39.83
CA HIS A 429 1.09 17.70 40.00
C HIS A 429 1.39 16.22 40.26
N GLY A 430 2.67 15.86 40.41
CA GLY A 430 3.07 14.50 40.73
C GLY A 430 2.72 13.50 39.63
N TYR A 431 2.75 13.93 38.36
CA TYR A 431 2.46 13.07 37.20
C TYR A 431 3.28 11.78 37.24
N GLU A 432 4.56 11.87 37.62
CA GLU A 432 5.46 10.70 37.73
C GLU A 432 4.94 9.66 38.73
N ALA A 433 4.34 10.10 39.84
CA ALA A 433 3.76 9.21 40.84
C ALA A 433 2.40 8.65 40.40
N LYS A 434 1.60 9.44 39.68
CA LYS A 434 0.26 9.03 39.21
C LYS A 434 0.33 7.97 38.11
N TYR A 435 1.24 8.13 37.17
CA TYR A 435 1.35 7.27 35.99
C TYR A 435 2.58 6.34 36.00
N ASN A 436 3.36 6.35 37.11
CA ASN A 436 4.58 5.57 37.28
C ASN A 436 5.55 5.72 36.09
N ALA A 437 5.75 6.97 35.67
CA ALA A 437 6.45 7.29 34.43
C ALA A 437 7.40 8.45 34.65
N SER A 438 8.65 8.29 34.23
CA SER A 438 9.63 9.37 34.34
C SER A 438 9.39 10.44 33.29
N LEU A 439 9.72 11.70 33.60
CA LEU A 439 9.70 12.80 32.62
C LEU A 439 10.50 12.45 31.35
N LYS A 440 11.56 11.64 31.49
CA LYS A 440 12.35 11.15 30.35
C LYS A 440 11.52 10.27 29.41
N GLU A 441 10.71 9.35 29.93
CA GLU A 441 9.86 8.46 29.13
C GLU A 441 8.77 9.24 28.41
N LEU A 442 8.16 10.22 29.08
CA LEU A 442 7.16 11.11 28.50
C LEU A 442 7.75 11.93 27.34
N VAL A 443 8.91 12.56 27.55
CA VAL A 443 9.59 13.31 26.50
C VAL A 443 10.05 12.39 25.37
N ASN A 444 10.57 11.20 25.67
CA ASN A 444 10.93 10.20 24.66
C ASN A 444 9.74 9.84 23.75
N ALA A 445 8.54 9.68 24.31
CA ALA A 445 7.35 9.35 23.54
C ALA A 445 6.98 10.46 22.52
N ILE A 446 7.31 11.72 22.79
CA ILE A 446 6.97 12.86 21.91
C ILE A 446 8.07 13.14 20.87
N VAL A 447 9.35 13.10 21.25
CA VAL A 447 10.47 13.56 20.39
C VAL A 447 11.45 12.47 19.98
N GLY A 448 11.35 11.29 20.58
CA GLY A 448 12.28 10.18 20.39
C GLY A 448 13.52 10.25 21.25
N VAL A 449 14.22 9.12 21.33
CA VAL A 449 15.31 8.88 22.29
C VAL A 449 16.51 9.79 22.07
N GLU A 450 16.90 10.02 20.82
CA GLU A 450 18.07 10.86 20.48
C GLU A 450 17.85 12.36 20.76
N ASN A 451 16.61 12.83 20.68
CA ASN A 451 16.30 14.24 20.91
C ASN A 451 15.94 14.54 22.37
N CYS A 452 15.61 13.52 23.15
CA CYS A 452 15.17 13.66 24.53
C CYS A 452 16.18 14.42 25.40
N GLU A 453 17.48 14.12 25.32
CA GLU A 453 18.49 14.80 26.14
C GLU A 453 18.56 16.31 25.87
N LYS A 454 18.39 16.72 24.60
CA LYS A 454 18.37 18.14 24.21
C LYS A 454 17.17 18.85 24.85
N HIS A 455 16.00 18.23 24.81
CA HIS A 455 14.78 18.78 25.39
C HIS A 455 14.82 18.79 26.92
N LEU A 456 15.31 17.73 27.56
CA LEU A 456 15.52 17.69 29.01
C LEU A 456 16.51 18.77 29.48
N HIS A 457 17.60 18.99 28.75
CA HIS A 457 18.54 20.07 29.09
C HIS A 457 17.89 21.46 28.99
N LEU A 458 17.03 21.68 27.98
CA LEU A 458 16.26 22.93 27.87
C LEU A 458 15.29 23.12 29.04
N ILE A 459 14.58 22.06 29.44
CA ILE A 459 13.69 22.07 30.61
C ILE A 459 14.48 22.43 31.88
N LEU A 460 15.60 21.75 32.15
CA LEU A 460 16.44 22.03 33.32
C LEU A 460 16.95 23.48 33.34
N LYS A 461 17.37 24.00 32.18
CA LYS A 461 17.82 25.39 32.05
C LYS A 461 16.69 26.39 32.30
N GLN A 462 15.46 26.08 31.88
CA GLN A 462 14.29 26.90 32.17
C GLN A 462 13.94 26.87 33.65
N GLN A 463 13.92 25.70 34.28
CA GLN A 463 13.70 25.55 35.71
C GLN A 463 14.72 26.34 36.54
N GLN A 464 16.01 26.25 36.19
CA GLN A 464 17.06 27.00 36.86
C GLN A 464 16.87 28.52 36.72
N ARG A 465 16.42 29.00 35.55
CA ARG A 465 16.07 30.42 35.38
C ARG A 465 14.90 30.83 36.25
N HIS A 466 13.84 30.04 36.30
CA HIS A 466 12.68 30.31 37.17
C HIS A 466 13.09 30.32 38.64
N PHE A 467 13.91 29.36 39.07
CA PHE A 467 14.43 29.31 40.43
C PHE A 467 15.28 30.55 40.77
N ASN A 468 16.18 30.96 39.87
CA ASN A 468 16.98 32.18 40.04
C ASN A 468 16.10 33.45 40.11
N LEU A 469 15.02 33.53 39.32
CA LEU A 469 14.05 34.63 39.37
C LEU A 469 13.25 34.63 40.68
N LEU A 470 12.87 33.46 41.19
CA LEU A 470 12.20 33.33 42.49
C LEU A 470 13.12 33.74 43.65
N GLN A 471 14.40 33.37 43.60
CA GLN A 471 15.39 33.84 44.57
C GLN A 471 15.62 35.37 44.48
N ALA A 472 15.69 35.92 43.27
CA ALA A 472 15.90 37.35 43.05
C ALA A 472 14.68 38.22 43.41
N SER A 473 13.46 37.68 43.30
CA SER A 473 12.20 38.40 43.59
C SER A 473 11.86 38.53 45.08
N GLY A 474 12.77 38.15 45.99
CA GLY A 474 12.68 38.51 47.40
C GLY A 474 12.01 37.48 48.32
N PHE A 475 11.55 36.34 47.80
CA PHE A 475 11.19 35.20 48.66
C PHE A 475 12.39 34.60 49.41
N GLY A 476 13.62 34.97 49.04
CA GLY A 476 14.85 34.67 49.78
C GLY A 476 15.26 35.70 50.84
N LYS A 477 14.45 36.75 51.11
CA LYS A 477 14.68 37.73 52.18
C LYS A 477 13.78 37.57 53.41
N ALA A 478 13.01 36.49 53.47
CA ALA A 478 12.27 36.10 54.67
C ALA A 478 12.86 34.80 55.24
N ASN A 479 14.03 34.93 55.85
CA ASN A 479 14.49 34.16 57.00
C ASN A 479 15.52 34.99 57.75
#